data_AF-A0A7X9MU06-F1
#
_entry.id   AF-A0A7X9MU06-F1
#
_cell.length_a   1.000
_cell.length_b   1.000
_cell.length_c   1.000
_cell.angle_alpha   90.00
_cell.angle_beta   90.00
_cell.angle_gamma   90.00
#
_symmetry.space_group_name_H-M   'P 1'
#
loop_
_entity.id
_entity.type
_entity.pdbx_description
1 polymer ?
#
loop_
_entity_poly.entity_id
_entity_poly.type
_entity_poly.pdbx_seq_one_letter_code
_entity_poly.pdbx_strand_id
1 'polypeptide(L)' 'MDAFFYFNMFRNIISKFFLDGIWVVGFFYLLTKTYESDRLKQVSKYVMGTALALLFIYSVMGSI' A
#
# COMPACT_ATOMS: atom_id res chain seq x y z
N MET A 1 23.05 5.93 17.71
CA MET A 1 23.24 6.23 16.28
C MET A 1 22.38 5.30 15.43
N ASP A 2 22.28 4.02 15.78
CA ASP A 2 21.54 3.02 15.01
C ASP A 2 20.02 3.21 15.02
N ALA A 3 19.43 3.53 16.17
CA ALA A 3 17.98 3.76 16.28
C ALA A 3 17.48 4.92 15.40
N PHE A 4 18.28 5.98 15.25
CA PHE A 4 17.94 7.12 14.40
C PHE A 4 18.01 6.74 12.91
N PHE A 5 18.95 5.87 12.54
CA PHE A 5 19.10 5.34 11.19
C PHE A 5 17.93 4.42 10.80
N TYR A 6 17.58 3.46 11.66
CA TYR A 6 16.42 2.59 11.44
C TYR A 6 15.11 3.39 11.41
N PHE A 7 14.95 4.39 12.29
CA PHE A 7 13.78 5.25 12.28
C PHE A 7 13.66 6.05 10.98
N ASN A 8 14.76 6.61 10.48
CA ASN A 8 14.76 7.38 9.25
C ASN A 8 14.50 6.50 8.01
N MET A 9 15.07 5.30 7.98
CA MET A 9 14.81 4.30 6.94
C MET A 9 13.34 3.87 6.93
N PHE A 10 12.78 3.56 8.10
CA PHE A 10 11.38 3.15 8.24
C PHE A 10 10.42 4.27 7.82
N ARG A 11 10.71 5.52 8.24
CA ARG A 11 9.95 6.71 7.83
C ARG A 11 10.01 6.95 6.32
N ASN A 12 11.16 6.71 5.68
CA ASN A 12 11.33 6.88 4.23
C ASN A 12 10.52 5.85 3.44
N ILE A 13 10.55 4.58 3.87
CA ILE A 13 9.78 3.48 3.28
C ILE A 13 8.28 3.75 3.42
N ILE A 14 7.81 4.11 4.62
CA ILE A 14 6.41 4.48 4.86
C ILE A 14 6.01 5.68 4.02
N SER A 15 6.84 6.71 3.92
CA SER A 15 6.50 7.93 3.17
C SER A 15 6.34 7.63 1.69
N LYS A 16 7.25 6.89 1.05
CA LYS A 16 7.10 6.46 -0.35
C LYS A 16 5.90 5.54 -0.55
N PHE A 17 5.73 4.57 0.35
CA PHE A 17 4.63 3.61 0.29
C PHE A 17 3.26 4.29 0.38
N PHE A 18 3.09 5.25 1.29
CA PHE A 18 1.83 6.00 1.41
C PHE A 18 1.68 7.05 0.29
N LEU A 19 2.75 7.65 -0.22
CA LEU A 19 2.64 8.59 -1.34
C LEU A 19 2.02 7.93 -2.59
N ASP A 20 2.53 6.76 -2.97
CA ASP A 20 2.04 6.00 -4.12
C ASP A 20 0.82 5.14 -3.76
N GLY A 21 0.78 4.62 -2.54
CA GLY A 21 -0.26 3.70 -2.07
C GLY A 21 -1.59 4.38 -1.71
N ILE A 22 -1.61 5.66 -1.34
CA ILE A 22 -2.86 6.37 -0.99
C ILE A 22 -3.85 6.37 -2.17
N TRP A 23 -3.34 6.49 -3.39
CA TRP A 23 -4.15 6.45 -4.62
C TRP A 23 -4.72 5.05 -4.87
N VAL A 24 -3.93 4.01 -4.63
CA VAL A 24 -4.37 2.61 -4.75
C VAL A 24 -5.45 2.31 -3.72
N VAL A 25 -5.24 2.71 -2.46
CA VAL A 25 -6.24 2.55 -1.39
C VAL A 25 -7.52 3.30 -1.70
N GLY A 26 -7.42 4.55 -2.17
CA GLY A 26 -8.58 5.36 -2.55
C GLY A 26 -9.37 4.76 -3.72
N PHE A 27 -8.68 4.29 -4.75
CA PHE A 27 -9.30 3.64 -5.91
C PHE A 27 -10.07 2.38 -5.50
N PHE A 28 -9.43 1.47 -4.75
CA PHE A 28 -10.07 0.23 -4.30
C PHE A 28 -11.17 0.47 -3.27
N TYR A 29 -11.05 1.50 -2.42
CA TYR A 29 -12.13 1.90 -1.52
C TYR A 29 -13.37 2.36 -2.29
N LEU A 30 -13.21 3.23 -3.29
CA LEU A 30 -14.30 3.68 -4.14
C LEU A 30 -14.90 2.50 -4.93
N LEU A 31 -14.06 1.65 -5.52
CA LEU A 31 -14.48 0.44 -6.23
C LEU A 31 -15.36 -0.45 -5.33
N THR A 32 -14.89 -0.74 -4.11
CA THR A 32 -15.60 -1.54 -3.12
C THR A 32 -16.93 -0.91 -2.68
N LYS A 33 -17.01 0.41 -2.70
CA LYS A 33 -18.22 1.17 -2.31
C LYS A 33 -19.22 1.30 -3.46
N THR A 34 -18.76 1.35 -4.70
CA THR A 34 -19.60 1.43 -5.90
C THR A 34 -20.22 0.07 -6.27
N TYR A 35 -19.53 -1.04 -5.98
CA TYR A 35 -20.07 -2.37 -6.27
C TYR A 35 -20.75 -3.00 -5.04
N GLU A 36 -22.06 -3.21 -5.12
CA GLU A 36 -22.84 -3.98 -4.12
C GLU A 36 -22.61 -5.49 -4.21
N SER A 37 -22.03 -5.97 -5.31
CA SER A 37 -21.78 -7.41 -5.51
C SER A 37 -20.68 -7.92 -4.58
N ASP A 38 -21.02 -8.92 -3.74
CA ASP A 38 -20.09 -9.56 -2.81
C ASP A 38 -18.84 -10.16 -3.50
N ARG A 39 -18.98 -10.67 -4.73
CA ARG A 39 -17.84 -11.19 -5.52
C ARG A 39 -16.87 -10.08 -5.91
N LEU A 40 -17.38 -8.94 -6.39
CA LEU A 40 -16.55 -7.78 -6.75
C LEU A 40 -15.87 -7.17 -5.52
N LYS A 41 -16.56 -7.16 -4.38
CA LYS A 41 -16.02 -6.73 -3.10
C LYS A 41 -14.85 -7.60 -2.64
N GLN A 42 -14.97 -8.91 -2.79
CA GLN A 42 -13.92 -9.88 -2.46
C GLN A 42 -12.70 -9.74 -3.38
N VAL A 43 -12.93 -9.67 -4.69
CA VAL A 43 -11.85 -9.48 -5.68
C VAL A 43 -11.15 -8.14 -5.46
N SER A 44 -11.89 -7.07 -5.23
CA SER A 44 -11.37 -5.74 -4.89
C SER A 44 -10.44 -5.78 -3.68
N LYS A 45 -10.88 -6.41 -2.57
CA LYS A 45 -10.03 -6.61 -1.38
C LYS A 45 -8.76 -7.42 -1.68
N TYR A 46 -8.88 -8.47 -2.49
CA TYR A 46 -7.75 -9.34 -2.81
C TYR A 46 -6.70 -8.60 -3.64
N VAL A 47 -7.14 -7.90 -4.70
CA VAL A 47 -6.26 -7.11 -5.56
C VAL A 47 -5.66 -5.93 -4.79
N MET A 48 -6.43 -5.27 -3.91
CA MET A 48 -5.91 -4.24 -3.00
C MET A 48 -4.80 -4.79 -2.09
N GLY A 49 -5.00 -5.97 -1.49
CA GLY A 49 -3.99 -6.63 -0.66
C GLY A 49 -2.72 -6.98 -1.45
N THR A 50 -2.87 -7.53 -2.65
CA THR A 50 -1.74 -7.83 -3.54
C THR A 50 -0.99 -6.58 -3.99
N ALA A 51 -1.71 -5.51 -4.37
CA ALA A 51 -1.10 -4.24 -4.77
C ALA A 51 -0.33 -3.59 -3.60
N LEU A 52 -0.88 -3.64 -2.38
CA LEU A 52 -0.18 -3.18 -1.17
C LEU A 52 1.09 -4.01 -0.91
N ALA A 53 1.03 -5.33 -1.07
CA ALA A 53 2.22 -6.17 -0.91
C ALA A 53 3.31 -5.83 -1.94
N LEU A 54 2.94 -5.63 -3.21
CA LEU A 54 3.88 -5.24 -4.27
C LEU A 54 4.50 -3.86 -4.02
N LEU A 55 3.69 -2.86 -3.65
CA LEU A 55 4.18 -1.52 -3.30
C LEU A 55 5.11 -1.54 -2.08
N PHE A 56 4.83 -2.42 -1.12
CA PHE A 56 5.67 -2.58 0.06
C PHE A 56 7.04 -3.16 -0.32
N ILE A 57 7.07 -4.22 -1.12
CA ILE A 57 8.32 -4.81 -1.64
C ILE A 57 9.11 -3.79 -2.44
N TYR A 58 8.44 -3.03 -3.32
CA TYR A 58 9.07 -1.97 -4.10
C TYR A 58 9.70 -0.88 -3.22
N SER A 59 8.97 -0.43 -2.19
CA SER A 59 9.48 0.59 -1.26
C SER A 59 10.66 0.09 -0.44
N VAL A 60 10.68 -1.20 -0.08
CA VAL A 60 11.80 -1.83 0.63
C VAL A 60 13.02 -1.95 -0.30
N MET A 61 12.84 -2.41 -1.54
CA MET A 61 13.95 -2.53 -2.51
C MET A 61 14.52 -1.17 -2.92
N GLY A 62 13.68 -0.17 -3.15
CA GLY A 62 14.11 1.19 -3.52
C GLY A 62 14.62 2.03 -2.35
N SER A 63 14.66 1.49 -1.13
CA SER A 63 15.25 2.11 0.05
C SER A 63 16.58 1.48 0.48
N ILE A 64 17.01 0.40 -0.17
CA ILE A 64 18.34 -0.21 -0.01
C ILE A 64 19.34 0.52 -0.92
#